data_AF-A0AA88A0F0-F1
#
_entry.id   AF-A0AA88A0F0-F1
#
_cell.length_a   1.000
_cell.length_b   1.000
_cell.length_c   1.000
_cell.angle_alpha   90.00
_cell.angle_beta   90.00
_cell.angle_gamma   90.00
#
_symmetry.space_group_name_H-M   'P 1'
#
loop_
_entity.id
_entity.type
_entity.pdbx_description
1 polymer ?
#
loop_
_entity_poly.entity_id
_entity_poly.type
_entity_poly.pdbx_seq_one_letter_code
_entity_poly.pdbx_strand_id
1 'polypeptide(L)'
;MVFACSDSRVCPSHVVDFQPGEAFVVRNVANMVPPYDQTRYSGTGAAVEYAVLHLKCLWWDQGAHVPFRRWIHLHEAVNNSLGNLLTYPFVREGLVNKTLGLKGGYYDFVKGTFELWGLDFGLSPSFSV
;
A
#
# COMPACT_ATOMS: atom_id res chain seq x y z
N MET A 1 6.68 3.51 2.42
CA MET A 1 6.06 3.91 1.13
C MET A 1 4.54 4.10 1.23
N VAL A 2 4.00 5.23 0.80
CA VAL A 2 2.53 5.50 0.74
C VAL A 2 2.11 5.84 -0.69
N PHE A 3 1.01 5.25 -1.15
CA PHE A 3 0.27 5.70 -2.34
C PHE A 3 -0.94 6.52 -1.90
N ALA A 4 -1.00 7.78 -2.35
CA ALA A 4 -2.10 8.69 -2.02
C ALA A 4 -2.64 9.37 -3.28
N CYS A 5 -3.87 9.90 -3.20
CA CYS A 5 -4.47 10.58 -4.33
C CYS A 5 -3.79 11.94 -4.55
N SER A 6 -3.70 12.38 -5.81
CA SER A 6 -3.25 13.73 -6.16
C SER A 6 -4.20 14.84 -5.68
N ASP A 7 -5.40 14.48 -5.20
CA ASP A 7 -6.37 15.43 -4.65
C ASP A 7 -5.75 16.28 -3.52
N SER A 8 -5.93 17.60 -3.62
CA SER A 8 -5.31 18.59 -2.73
C SER A 8 -5.81 18.50 -1.29
N ARG A 9 -6.98 17.89 -1.05
CA ARG A 9 -7.61 17.79 0.28
C ARG A 9 -7.06 16.64 1.12
N VAL A 10 -6.36 15.70 0.50
CA VAL A 10 -5.93 14.44 1.14
C VAL A 10 -4.41 14.29 1.08
N CYS A 11 -3.70 15.29 1.60
CA CYS A 11 -2.25 15.22 1.71
C CYS A 11 -1.85 14.18 2.79
N PRO A 12 -1.13 13.11 2.45
CA PRO A 12 -0.83 12.04 3.41
C PRO A 12 -0.02 12.54 4.62
N SER A 13 0.86 13.52 4.43
CA SER A 13 1.60 14.15 5.53
C SER A 13 0.70 14.87 6.53
N HIS A 14 -0.44 15.40 6.11
CA HIS A 14 -1.38 16.07 7.02
C HIS A 14 -2.40 15.10 7.60
N VAL A 15 -2.84 14.11 6.82
CA VAL A 15 -3.86 13.14 7.24
C VAL A 15 -3.32 12.17 8.30
N VAL A 16 -2.05 11.76 8.17
CA VAL A 16 -1.40 10.79 9.07
C VAL A 16 -0.27 11.42 9.90
N ASP A 17 -0.09 12.75 9.79
CA ASP A 17 0.92 13.53 10.52
C ASP A 17 2.38 13.06 10.31
N PHE A 18 2.71 12.61 9.09
CA PHE A 18 4.07 12.17 8.77
C PHE A 18 5.08 13.31 8.85
N GLN A 19 6.16 13.07 9.59
CA GLN A 19 7.32 13.93 9.62
C GLN A 19 8.21 13.73 8.38
N PRO A 20 8.99 14.75 7.98
CA PRO A 20 9.95 14.62 6.88
C PRO A 20 10.92 13.46 7.13
N GLY A 21 10.96 12.50 6.20
CA GLY A 21 11.81 11.30 6.27
C GLY A 21 11.08 10.02 6.69
N GLU A 22 9.86 10.09 7.22
CA GLU A 22 9.12 8.90 7.67
C GLU A 22 8.48 8.11 6.52
N ALA A 23 8.06 8.79 5.45
CA ALA A 23 7.35 8.17 4.35
C ALA A 23 7.89 8.58 2.98
N PHE A 24 8.22 7.58 2.15
CA PHE A 24 8.37 7.75 0.71
C PHE A 24 6.99 7.77 0.05
N VAL A 25 6.56 8.89 -0.53
CA VAL A 25 5.18 9.09 -1.00
C VAL A 25 5.10 9.14 -2.52
N VAL A 26 4.18 8.36 -3.09
CA VAL A 26 3.77 8.45 -4.50
C VAL A 26 2.34 8.97 -4.57
N ARG A 27 2.10 9.99 -5.40
CA ARG A 27 0.77 10.57 -5.61
C ARG A 27 0.37 10.50 -7.06
N ASN A 28 -0.79 9.90 -7.34
CA ASN A 28 -1.35 9.84 -8.69
C ASN A 28 -2.89 9.92 -8.65
N VAL A 29 -3.50 9.97 -9.84
CA VAL A 29 -4.95 10.03 -10.00
C VAL A 29 -5.57 8.75 -9.45
N ALA A 30 -6.49 8.90 -8.48
CA ALA A 30 -7.17 7.79 -7.81
C ALA A 30 -6.23 6.79 -7.10
N ASN A 31 -5.02 7.23 -6.71
CA ASN A 31 -4.07 6.42 -5.92
C ASN A 31 -3.87 4.98 -6.42
N MET A 32 -3.98 4.78 -7.74
CA MET A 32 -3.99 3.46 -8.35
C MET A 32 -2.57 2.93 -8.48
N VAL A 33 -2.41 1.64 -8.15
CA VAL A 33 -1.18 0.91 -8.48
C VAL A 33 -1.48 -0.02 -9.65
N PRO A 34 -0.88 0.20 -10.83
CA PRO A 34 -1.02 -0.70 -11.96
C PRO A 34 -0.19 -1.99 -11.73
N PRO A 35 -0.54 -3.09 -12.43
CA PRO A 35 0.25 -4.31 -12.41
C PRO A 35 1.65 -4.07 -12.97
N TYR A 36 2.58 -4.98 -12.66
CA TYR A 36 3.96 -4.91 -13.09
C TYR A 36 4.06 -4.93 -14.63
N ASP A 37 4.51 -3.81 -15.20
CA ASP A 37 4.79 -3.66 -16.62
C ASP A 37 5.90 -2.61 -16.80
N GLN A 38 7.06 -3.06 -17.26
CA GLN A 38 8.24 -2.19 -17.46
C GLN A 38 8.07 -1.18 -18.59
N THR A 39 7.13 -1.42 -19.51
CA THR A 39 6.94 -0.58 -20.71
C THR A 39 5.85 0.47 -20.49
N ARG A 40 4.70 0.07 -19.93
CA ARG A 40 3.52 0.94 -19.77
C ARG A 40 3.50 1.70 -18.46
N TYR A 41 4.06 1.14 -17.40
CA TYR A 41 3.95 1.69 -16.04
C TYR A 41 5.31 1.83 -15.35
N SER A 42 6.34 2.21 -16.13
CA SER A 42 7.72 2.38 -15.65
C SER A 42 7.85 3.36 -14.49
N GLY A 43 7.05 4.44 -14.47
CA GLY A 43 7.07 5.43 -13.38
C GLY A 43 6.67 4.83 -12.03
N THR A 44 5.52 4.15 -11.98
CA THR A 44 5.09 3.48 -10.74
C THR A 44 6.03 2.33 -10.40
N GLY A 45 6.45 1.54 -11.38
CA GLY A 45 7.36 0.43 -11.15
C GLY A 45 8.71 0.85 -10.56
N ALA A 46 9.32 1.90 -11.10
CA ALA A 46 10.58 2.45 -10.58
C ALA A 46 10.42 2.98 -9.15
N ALA A 47 9.29 3.61 -8.82
CA ALA A 47 9.04 4.10 -7.47
C ALA A 47 8.89 2.95 -6.45
N VAL A 48 8.17 1.87 -6.81
CA VAL A 48 8.05 0.69 -5.94
C VAL A 48 9.40 -0.01 -5.81
N GLU A 49 10.13 -0.19 -6.91
CA GLU A 49 11.46 -0.82 -6.93
C GLU A 49 12.45 -0.07 -6.04
N TYR A 50 12.52 1.25 -6.17
CA TYR A 50 13.40 2.08 -5.35
C TYR A 50 13.02 2.01 -3.86
N ALA A 51 11.72 2.10 -3.55
CA ALA A 51 11.25 2.04 -2.17
C ALA A 51 11.52 0.69 -1.50
N VAL A 52 11.34 -0.42 -2.22
CA VAL A 52 11.51 -1.77 -1.67
C VAL A 52 12.97 -2.19 -1.64
N LEU A 53 13.70 -2.06 -2.75
CA LEU A 53 15.06 -2.60 -2.87
C LEU A 53 16.13 -1.68 -2.30
N HIS A 54 15.96 -0.35 -2.41
CA HIS A 54 17.01 0.60 -2.06
C HIS A 54 16.75 1.29 -0.73
N LEU A 55 15.55 1.85 -0.54
CA LEU A 55 15.18 2.50 0.73
C LEU A 55 14.82 1.51 1.83
N LYS A 56 14.54 0.24 1.48
CA LYS A 56 14.04 -0.79 2.41
C LYS A 56 12.90 -0.23 3.26
N CYS A 57 11.88 0.33 2.61
CA CYS A 57 10.68 0.82 3.29
C CYS A 57 9.92 -0.36 3.91
N LEU A 58 10.30 -0.75 5.13
CA LEU A 58 9.61 -1.73 5.95
C LEU A 58 8.47 -1.00 6.69
N TRP A 59 7.21 -1.24 6.33
CA TRP A 59 6.12 -0.89 7.24
C TRP A 59 5.97 -2.00 8.26
N TRP A 60 6.78 -1.93 9.32
CA TRP A 60 6.56 -2.73 10.53
C TRP A 60 5.60 -1.94 11.42
N ASP A 61 4.31 -2.27 11.32
CA ASP A 61 3.32 -1.67 12.20
C ASP A 61 3.30 -2.44 13.53
N GLN A 62 3.95 -1.89 14.56
CA GLN A 62 3.57 -2.22 15.93
C GLN A 62 2.32 -1.41 16.28
N GLY A 63 1.16 -1.98 15.95
CA GLY A 63 -0.10 -1.71 16.65
C GLY A 63 -0.85 -0.43 16.24
N ALA A 64 -1.77 -0.58 15.29
CA ALA A 64 -3.02 0.17 15.30
C ALA A 64 -4.18 -0.76 14.89
N HIS A 65 -4.91 -1.27 15.89
CA HIS A 65 -6.18 -1.96 15.68
C HIS A 65 -7.29 -0.89 15.49
N VAL A 66 -7.85 -0.78 14.29
CA VAL A 66 -9.08 0.00 14.04
C VAL A 66 -10.18 -0.94 13.51
N PRO A 67 -11.42 -0.83 14.04
CA PRO A 67 -12.48 -1.77 13.70
C PRO A 67 -13.11 -1.48 12.33
N PHE A 68 -13.53 -2.56 11.71
CA PHE A 68 -14.02 -2.67 10.33
C PHE A 68 -15.49 -2.28 10.20
N ARG A 69 -15.86 -1.33 9.31
CA ARG A 69 -17.22 -1.26 8.71
C ARG A 69 -17.37 -0.39 7.43
N ARG A 70 -17.40 -1.11 6.30
CA ARG A 70 -18.36 -1.02 5.16
C ARG A 70 -18.47 0.31 4.39
N TRP A 71 -17.58 0.49 3.41
CA TRP A 71 -17.85 1.17 2.13
C TRP A 71 -17.25 0.33 1.00
N ILE A 72 -18.04 -0.11 0.03
CA ILE A 72 -17.62 -1.24 -0.85
C ILE A 72 -16.81 -0.76 -2.06
N HIS A 73 -17.13 0.39 -2.67
CA HIS A 73 -16.55 0.76 -3.97
C HIS A 73 -15.12 1.32 -3.92
N LEU A 74 -14.79 2.17 -2.94
CA LEU A 74 -13.41 2.69 -2.81
C LEU A 74 -12.45 1.63 -2.23
N HIS A 75 -12.94 0.77 -1.32
CA HIS A 75 -12.16 -0.33 -0.78
C HIS A 75 -11.79 -1.35 -1.87
N GLU A 76 -12.69 -1.62 -2.82
CA GLU A 76 -12.38 -2.48 -3.97
C GLU A 76 -11.24 -1.93 -4.83
N ALA A 77 -11.20 -0.63 -5.10
CA ALA A 77 -10.11 -0.03 -5.87
C ALA A 77 -8.74 -0.14 -5.15
N VAL A 78 -8.74 0.05 -3.83
CA VAL A 78 -7.55 -0.16 -2.99
C VAL A 78 -7.14 -1.63 -3.01
N ASN A 79 -8.09 -2.56 -2.87
CA ASN A 79 -7.83 -4.00 -2.92
C ASN A 79 -7.31 -4.46 -4.28
N ASN A 80 -7.82 -3.90 -5.38
CA ASN A 80 -7.27 -4.15 -6.72
C ASN A 80 -5.83 -3.67 -6.83
N SER A 81 -5.51 -2.51 -6.27
CA SER A 81 -4.14 -2.00 -6.24
C SER A 81 -3.21 -2.86 -5.37
N LEU A 82 -3.71 -3.38 -4.24
CA LEU A 82 -2.99 -4.37 -3.42
C LEU A 82 -2.74 -5.67 -4.19
N GLY A 83 -3.72 -6.16 -4.95
CA GLY A 83 -3.55 -7.32 -5.83
C GLY A 83 -2.52 -7.06 -6.93
N ASN A 84 -2.52 -5.87 -7.53
CA ASN A 84 -1.52 -5.47 -8.51
C ASN A 84 -0.12 -5.41 -7.91
N LEU A 85 0.05 -4.97 -6.67
CA LEU A 85 1.34 -4.99 -5.98
C LEU A 85 1.92 -6.42 -5.85
N LEU A 86 1.07 -7.45 -5.74
CA LEU A 86 1.52 -8.85 -5.70
C LEU A 86 2.10 -9.35 -7.03
N THR A 87 1.88 -8.62 -8.13
CA THR A 87 2.48 -8.93 -9.44
C THR A 87 3.96 -8.53 -9.51
N TYR A 88 4.43 -7.68 -8.60
CA TYR A 88 5.83 -7.25 -8.52
C TYR A 88 6.68 -8.33 -7.81
N PRO A 89 7.72 -8.89 -8.46
CA PRO A 89 8.51 -9.98 -7.88
C PRO A 89 9.12 -9.65 -6.51
N PHE A 90 9.75 -8.48 -6.38
CA PHE A 90 10.42 -8.04 -5.16
C PHE A 90 9.45 -7.69 -4.02
N VAL A 91 8.21 -7.30 -4.34
CA VAL A 91 7.16 -7.10 -3.31
C VAL A 91 6.74 -8.44 -2.73
N ARG A 92 6.53 -9.44 -3.59
CA ARG A 92 6.17 -10.80 -3.16
C ARG A 92 7.28 -11.43 -2.31
N GLU A 93 8.52 -11.30 -2.76
CA GLU A 93 9.68 -11.78 -1.99
C GLU A 93 9.76 -11.11 -0.62
N GLY A 94 9.56 -9.79 -0.54
CA GLY A 94 9.51 -9.07 0.73
C GLY A 94 8.40 -9.55 1.67
N LEU A 95 7.22 -9.86 1.13
CA LEU A 95 6.10 -10.41 1.91
C LEU A 95 6.41 -11.82 2.44
N VAL A 96 6.95 -12.71 1.60
CA VAL A 96 7.33 -14.07 1.99
C VAL A 96 8.41 -14.05 3.06
N ASN A 97 9.40 -13.17 2.91
CA ASN A 97 10.49 -12.99 3.89
C ASN A 97 10.05 -12.21 5.14
N LYS A 98 8.77 -11.79 5.22
CA LYS A 98 8.21 -10.97 6.31
C LYS A 98 8.98 -9.66 6.56
N THR A 99 9.69 -9.16 5.55
CA THR A 99 10.34 -7.86 5.59
C THR A 99 9.36 -6.76 5.17
N LEU A 100 8.39 -7.08 4.31
CA LEU A 100 7.40 -6.13 3.82
C LEU A 100 6.00 -6.49 4.32
N GLY A 101 5.24 -5.47 4.72
CA GLY A 101 3.80 -5.57 4.98
C GLY A 101 3.03 -4.71 3.97
N LEU A 102 1.88 -5.21 3.51
CA LEU A 102 0.95 -4.45 2.68
C LEU A 102 -0.30 -4.06 3.48
N LYS A 103 -0.69 -2.79 3.38
CA LYS A 103 -1.89 -2.26 4.04
C LYS A 103 -2.70 -1.41 3.08
N GLY A 104 -4.02 -1.55 3.16
CA GLY A 104 -4.98 -0.65 2.54
C GLY A 104 -5.46 0.38 3.55
N GLY A 105 -5.76 1.59 3.07
CA GLY A 105 -6.30 2.65 3.91
C GLY A 105 -7.39 3.43 3.18
N TYR A 106 -8.37 3.90 3.93
CA TYR A 106 -9.45 4.74 3.43
C TYR A 106 -9.63 5.95 4.35
N TYR A 107 -9.58 7.14 3.77
CA TYR A 107 -9.78 8.40 4.48
C TYR A 107 -11.07 9.06 3.99
N ASP A 108 -12.01 9.27 4.92
CA ASP A 108 -13.22 10.04 4.70
C ASP A 108 -13.00 11.46 5.24
N PHE A 109 -12.69 12.41 4.36
CA PHE A 109 -12.48 13.81 4.74
C PHE A 109 -13.78 14.55 5.09
N VAL A 110 -14.96 13.98 4.78
CA VAL A 110 -16.25 14.57 5.17
C VAL A 110 -16.53 14.27 6.64
N LYS A 111 -16.25 13.03 7.06
CA LYS A 111 -16.45 12.59 8.46
C LYS A 111 -15.20 12.74 9.33
N GLY A 112 -14.04 12.96 8.72
CA GLY A 112 -12.75 12.99 9.41
C GLY A 112 -12.31 11.62 9.94
N THR A 113 -12.74 10.52 9.31
CA THR A 113 -12.43 9.15 9.78
C THR A 113 -11.41 8.46 8.89
N PHE A 114 -10.51 7.70 9.49
CA PHE A 114 -9.52 6.88 8.80
C PHE A 114 -9.69 5.40 9.14
N GLU A 115 -9.78 4.56 8.11
CA GLU A 115 -9.79 3.11 8.23
C GLU A 115 -8.49 2.53 7.66
N LEU A 116 -7.91 1.54 8.34
CA LEU A 116 -6.69 0.86 7.93
C LEU A 116 -6.91 -0.65 8.04
N TRP A 117 -6.50 -1.40 7.02
CA TRP A 117 -6.53 -2.87 7.04
C TRP A 117 -5.24 -3.45 6.46
N GLY A 118 -4.83 -4.60 6.97
CA GLY A 118 -3.67 -5.34 6.49
C GLY A 118 -4.05 -6.40 5.46
N LEU A 119 -3.12 -6.72 4.57
CA LEU A 119 -3.16 -7.94 3.78
C LEU A 119 -2.20 -8.96 4.40
N ASP A 120 -2.75 -9.97 5.06
CA ASP A 120 -1.96 -11.07 5.61
C ASP A 120 -1.60 -12.05 4.50
N PHE A 121 -0.39 -11.93 3.97
CA PHE A 121 0.14 -12.87 2.98
C PHE A 121 0.95 -13.95 3.70
N GLY A 122 0.41 -15.17 3.76
CA GLY A 122 1.08 -16.34 4.30
C GLY A 122 0.96 -17.52 3.35
N LEU A 123 2.08 -18.16 3.03
CA LEU A 123 2.04 -19.47 2.39
C LEU A 123 1.53 -20.48 3.44
N SER A 124 0.30 -20.95 3.27
CA SER A 124 -0.12 -22.18 3.93
C SER A 124 0.68 -23.33 3.31
N PRO A 125 1.43 -24.13 4.09
CA PRO A 125 2.08 -25.30 3.52
C PRO A 125 1.02 -26.21 2.92
N SER A 126 1.05 -26.40 1.60
CA SER A 126 0.29 -27.47 0.96
C SER A 126 0.98 -28.78 1.36
N PHE A 127 0.30 -29.62 2.14
CA PHE A 127 0.76 -30.97 2.38
C PHE A 127 0.81 -31.71 1.05
N SER A 128 2.01 -31.95 0.54
CA SER A 128 2.23 -32.93 -0.52
C SER A 128 2.18 -34.30 0.14
N VAL A 129 1.13 -35.07 -0.15
CA VAL A 129 1.01 -36.50 0.22
C VAL A 129 1.82 -37.33 -0.76
#